data_AF-A0AAN9ITB3-F1
#
_entry.id   AF-A0AAN9ITB3-F1
#
_cell.length_a   1.000
_cell.length_b   1.000
_cell.length_c   1.000
_cell.angle_alpha   90.00
_cell.angle_beta   90.00
_cell.angle_gamma   90.00
#
_symmetry.space_group_name_H-M   'P 1'
#
loop_
_entity.id
_entity.type
_entity.pdbx_description
1 polymer ?
#
loop_
_entity_poly.entity_id
_entity_poly.type
_entity_poly.pdbx_seq_one_letter_code
_entity_poly.pdbx_strand_id
1 'polypeptide(L)'
;MAELFLFSIAESLIAKLASRACEEASQVLGLYHHLQDFTQTLSIVKAVLLDAEQKQAQKYELKEWLRQIKRVFSDAENVLDEFECKASQKHVLEAHGSIATKVAHFFSTSNPLVFRYKMSQQIKKIKNQLDKVATDRHKFGLETVDSDRRVVHKRDMTHSYVVDSDVVGREHHKEKIIQLLMRQNENPNNDGHTSLSVIPIVGIGGLGKTTLAKFVFNDKRMDKCFSLKSWVCVAMDFDIKQVIIKMINSINDSAHQQNLNMLDLEQLQRQLRNKLTNQKFLLVLDDIWNEDRVKWIEVRDLMQGSDAGSKILVTTRSQRIASMMGTVPSHNLEGLSPEDSLSLFVKWAFKEGEEKKYPFLVNIGREIVSKCKGVPLAVRTLGSLLFLKISREEWEFVRDNEIWNSLKAGTAIWPALKLSFEQMPSDLRQCFALFNLYPLGYTFDSFDVTSLWGALGLLPSSNRNQASKHGPNQYLCELVSRSFLQDFVDYGIGFSFRIHELRFEIEGYLELLGKPQPHPHLTIDEPGEPEEEEGLE
;
A
#
# COMPACT_ATOMS: atom_id res chain seq x y z
N MET A 1 2.99 12.15 2.79
CA MET A 1 2.92 11.98 1.30
C MET A 1 3.34 13.27 0.63
N ALA A 2 3.11 14.45 1.23
CA ALA A 2 3.77 15.66 0.74
C ALA A 2 5.32 15.55 0.78
N GLU A 3 5.82 14.61 1.59
CA GLU A 3 7.21 14.26 1.92
C GLU A 3 7.91 13.29 0.94
N LEU A 4 7.31 12.97 -0.22
CA LEU A 4 7.94 12.16 -1.28
C LEU A 4 7.92 12.84 -2.66
N PHE A 5 7.32 14.04 -2.74
CA PHE A 5 7.09 14.71 -4.02
C PHE A 5 8.38 15.33 -4.58
N LEU A 6 9.20 16.00 -3.76
CA LEU A 6 10.43 16.62 -4.29
C LEU A 6 11.51 15.59 -4.60
N PHE A 7 11.64 14.55 -3.77
CA PHE A 7 12.59 13.46 -4.04
C PHE A 7 12.28 12.74 -5.35
N SER A 8 11.01 12.37 -5.57
CA SER A 8 10.57 11.74 -6.83
C SER A 8 10.68 12.66 -8.04
N ILE A 9 10.40 13.96 -7.91
CA ILE A 9 10.64 14.92 -9.00
C ILE A 9 12.14 15.00 -9.32
N ALA A 10 13.02 15.03 -8.32
CA ALA A 10 14.46 15.02 -8.55
C ALA A 10 14.90 13.75 -9.31
N GLU A 11 14.34 12.58 -8.99
CA GLU A 11 14.58 11.34 -9.74
C GLU A 11 14.11 11.41 -11.17
N SER A 12 12.90 11.91 -11.39
CA SER A 12 12.32 12.09 -12.73
C SER A 12 13.16 13.04 -13.58
N LEU A 13 13.61 14.17 -13.00
CA LEU A 13 14.48 15.13 -13.68
C LEU A 13 15.85 14.52 -14.03
N ILE A 14 16.46 13.76 -13.12
CA ILE A 14 17.72 13.04 -13.40
C ILE A 14 17.51 12.04 -14.55
N ALA A 15 16.41 11.29 -14.55
CA ALA A 15 16.08 10.34 -15.61
C ALA A 15 15.84 11.03 -16.96
N LYS A 16 15.12 12.16 -16.99
CA LYS A 16 14.90 12.98 -18.20
C LYS A 16 16.23 13.51 -18.76
N LEU A 17 17.12 14.00 -17.89
CA LEU A 17 18.45 14.48 -18.28
C LEU A 17 19.34 13.37 -18.85
N ALA A 18 19.19 12.14 -18.34
CA ALA A 18 19.89 10.94 -18.83
C ALA A 18 19.20 10.31 -20.06
N SER A 19 18.10 10.88 -20.55
CA SER A 19 17.40 10.34 -21.71
C SER A 19 18.22 10.58 -22.98
N ARG A 20 18.18 9.60 -23.90
CA ARG A 20 18.87 9.67 -25.19
C ARG A 20 18.45 10.89 -26.02
N ALA A 21 17.17 11.27 -25.94
CA ALA A 21 16.64 12.45 -26.61
C ALA A 21 17.26 13.75 -26.05
N CYS A 22 17.45 13.84 -24.73
CA CYS A 22 18.09 14.98 -24.08
C CYS A 22 19.60 15.01 -24.36
N GLU A 23 20.29 13.86 -24.33
CA GLU A 23 21.70 13.76 -24.65
C GLU A 23 21.99 14.19 -26.10
N GLU A 24 21.29 13.64 -27.08
CA GLU A 24 21.49 13.96 -28.50
C GLU A 24 21.18 15.44 -28.80
N ALA A 25 20.09 15.97 -28.23
CA ALA A 25 19.73 17.38 -28.41
C ALA A 25 20.73 18.33 -27.72
N SER A 26 21.27 17.96 -26.55
CA SER A 26 22.25 18.77 -25.82
C SER A 26 23.60 18.85 -26.50
N GLN A 27 24.06 17.77 -27.15
CA GLN A 27 25.27 17.77 -27.95
C GLN A 27 25.11 18.65 -29.20
N VAL A 28 23.99 18.49 -29.92
CA VAL A 28 23.69 19.30 -31.10
C VAL A 28 23.63 20.79 -30.76
N LEU A 29 23.07 21.14 -29.60
CA LEU A 29 22.88 22.52 -29.16
C LEU A 29 24.12 23.12 -28.44
N GLY A 30 25.14 22.31 -28.15
CA GLY A 30 26.36 22.74 -27.45
C GLY A 30 26.17 22.98 -25.95
N LEU A 31 25.17 22.33 -25.34
CA LEU A 31 24.76 22.51 -23.94
C LEU A 31 25.09 21.30 -23.05
N TYR A 32 25.75 20.28 -23.60
CA TYR A 32 26.05 19.02 -22.92
C TYR A 32 26.72 19.22 -21.55
N HIS A 33 27.81 20.01 -21.47
CA HIS A 33 28.49 20.29 -20.21
C HIS A 33 27.60 21.02 -19.19
N HIS A 34 26.73 21.93 -19.65
CA HIS A 34 25.81 22.64 -18.76
C HIS A 34 24.74 21.72 -18.14
N LEU A 35 24.27 20.72 -18.89
CA LEU A 35 23.33 19.73 -18.37
C LEU A 35 24.01 18.70 -17.47
N GLN A 36 25.26 18.32 -17.75
CA GLN A 36 26.02 17.40 -16.90
C GLN A 36 26.28 18.01 -15.51
N ASP A 37 26.70 19.27 -15.45
CA ASP A 37 26.83 20.03 -14.20
C ASP A 37 25.50 20.11 -13.44
N PHE A 38 24.40 20.31 -14.18
CA PHE A 38 23.06 20.38 -13.62
C PHE A 38 22.66 19.05 -12.96
N THR A 39 22.90 17.91 -13.63
CA THR A 39 22.67 16.56 -13.08
C THR A 39 23.46 16.30 -11.80
N GLN A 40 24.73 16.76 -11.74
CA GLN A 40 25.56 16.62 -10.54
C GLN A 40 24.98 17.40 -9.35
N THR A 41 24.57 18.64 -9.59
CA THR A 41 23.99 19.52 -8.57
C THR A 41 22.62 18.99 -8.10
N LEU A 42 21.81 18.49 -9.02
CA LEU A 42 20.51 17.88 -8.73
C LEU A 42 20.67 16.62 -7.86
N SER A 43 21.70 15.81 -8.11
CA SER A 43 22.03 14.65 -7.28
C SER A 43 22.41 15.06 -5.84
N ILE A 44 23.16 16.16 -5.69
CA ILE A 44 23.54 16.70 -4.38
C ILE A 44 22.31 17.17 -3.60
N VAL A 45 21.38 17.87 -4.26
CA VAL A 45 20.12 18.32 -3.64
C VAL A 45 19.24 17.12 -3.30
N LYS A 46 19.08 16.16 -4.22
CA LYS A 46 18.32 14.92 -4.01
C LYS A 46 18.76 14.19 -2.73
N ALA A 47 20.07 14.08 -2.51
CA ALA A 47 20.64 13.37 -1.37
C ALA A 47 20.24 13.94 0.00
N VAL A 48 19.81 15.21 0.08
CA VAL A 48 19.45 15.89 1.35
C VAL A 48 17.95 16.19 1.46
N LEU A 49 17.16 15.93 0.42
CA LEU A 49 15.73 16.28 0.39
C LEU A 49 14.91 15.56 1.46
N LEU A 50 15.21 14.29 1.70
CA LEU A 50 14.47 13.45 2.64
C LEU A 50 14.68 13.92 4.08
N ASP A 51 15.92 14.27 4.45
CA ASP A 51 16.23 14.85 5.76
C ASP A 51 15.61 16.24 5.96
N ALA A 52 15.65 17.06 4.90
CA ALA A 52 15.07 18.39 4.92
C ALA A 52 13.55 18.34 5.11
N GLU A 53 12.87 17.40 4.45
CA GLU A 53 11.43 17.21 4.57
C GLU A 53 11.04 16.64 5.94
N GLN A 54 11.88 15.80 6.58
CA GLN A 54 11.67 15.35 7.96
C GLN A 54 11.84 16.49 8.99
N LYS A 55 12.84 17.35 8.81
CA LYS A 55 13.16 18.44 9.75
C LYS A 55 12.26 19.68 9.58
N GLN A 56 11.41 19.76 8.55
CA GLN A 56 10.65 20.96 8.19
C GLN A 56 9.58 21.39 9.21
N ALA A 57 9.03 20.44 9.99
CA ALA A 57 7.90 20.70 10.90
C ALA A 57 8.26 21.66 12.06
N GLN A 58 9.55 21.82 12.36
CA GLN A 58 10.05 22.60 13.49
C GLN A 58 10.74 23.91 13.08
N LYS A 59 10.92 24.19 11.77
CA LYS A 59 11.68 25.34 11.27
C LYS A 59 11.02 26.00 10.06
N TYR A 60 10.46 27.20 10.24
CA TYR A 60 9.83 27.98 9.16
C TYR A 60 10.79 28.26 7.98
N GLU A 61 12.05 28.52 8.29
CA GLU A 61 13.09 28.79 7.28
C GLU A 61 13.36 27.59 6.37
N LEU A 62 13.28 26.37 6.91
CA LEU A 62 13.46 25.14 6.14
C LEU A 62 12.26 24.85 5.22
N LYS A 63 11.05 25.20 5.66
CA LYS A 63 9.83 25.14 4.84
C LYS A 63 9.90 26.10 3.65
N GLU A 64 10.45 27.29 3.85
CA GLU A 64 10.70 28.25 2.77
C GLU A 64 11.79 27.76 1.81
N TRP A 65 12.85 27.13 2.32
CA TRP A 65 13.89 26.50 1.50
C TRP A 65 13.34 25.37 0.60
N LEU A 66 12.51 24.47 1.13
CA LEU A 66 11.82 23.44 0.35
C LEU A 66 10.87 24.03 -0.71
N ARG A 67 10.19 25.14 -0.38
CA ARG A 67 9.35 25.86 -1.36
C ARG A 67 10.17 26.42 -2.51
N GLN A 68 11.39 26.88 -2.25
CA GLN A 68 12.31 27.35 -3.29
C GLN A 68 12.78 26.20 -4.18
N ILE A 69 13.12 25.04 -3.61
CA ILE A 69 13.45 23.84 -4.39
C ILE A 69 12.30 23.44 -5.32
N LYS A 70 11.07 23.42 -4.79
CA LYS A 70 9.88 23.08 -5.59
C LYS A 70 9.75 23.96 -6.83
N ARG A 71 9.99 25.26 -6.70
CA ARG A 71 9.97 26.20 -7.83
C ARG A 71 11.07 25.90 -8.83
N VAL A 72 12.30 25.65 -8.35
CA VAL A 72 13.44 25.31 -9.21
C VAL A 72 13.19 24.03 -9.99
N PHE A 73 12.58 23.02 -9.36
CA PHE A 73 12.24 21.75 -10.02
C PHE A 73 11.15 21.92 -11.07
N SER A 74 10.08 22.66 -10.76
CA SER A 74 9.05 22.96 -11.75
C SER A 74 9.59 23.77 -12.94
N ASP A 75 10.48 24.74 -12.70
CA ASP A 75 11.15 25.48 -13.77
C ASP A 75 12.07 24.58 -14.61
N ALA A 76 12.78 23.65 -13.98
CA ALA A 76 13.61 22.66 -14.66
C ALA A 76 12.80 21.70 -15.53
N GLU A 77 11.68 21.20 -15.02
CA GLU A 77 10.79 20.31 -15.76
C GLU A 77 10.24 20.97 -17.02
N ASN A 78 9.76 22.21 -16.91
CA ASN A 78 9.28 22.99 -18.05
C ASN A 78 10.36 23.17 -19.14
N VAL A 79 11.62 23.39 -18.74
CA VAL A 79 12.72 23.57 -19.68
C VAL A 79 13.12 22.25 -20.35
N LEU A 80 13.12 21.14 -19.61
CA LEU A 80 13.39 19.81 -20.19
C LEU A 80 12.27 19.35 -21.12
N ASP A 81 11.01 19.63 -20.79
CA ASP A 81 9.87 19.34 -21.65
C ASP A 81 9.92 20.18 -22.94
N GLU A 82 10.31 21.48 -22.86
CA GLU A 82 10.56 22.31 -24.05
C GLU A 82 11.71 21.73 -24.90
N PHE A 83 12.71 21.11 -24.26
CA PHE A 83 13.84 20.45 -24.91
C PHE A 83 13.43 19.18 -25.68
N GLU A 84 12.70 18.28 -25.04
CA GLU A 84 12.19 17.03 -25.63
C GLU A 84 11.18 17.31 -26.75
N CYS A 85 10.32 18.30 -26.55
CA CYS A 85 9.36 18.75 -27.57
C CYS A 85 10.11 19.22 -28.84
N LYS A 86 11.19 19.99 -28.69
CA LYS A 86 12.00 20.46 -29.82
C LYS A 86 12.79 19.34 -30.50
N ALA A 87 13.33 18.40 -29.74
CA ALA A 87 13.99 17.21 -30.29
C ALA A 87 13.02 16.40 -31.16
N SER A 88 11.80 16.21 -30.65
CA SER A 88 10.71 15.52 -31.37
C SER A 88 10.26 16.27 -32.63
N GLN A 89 10.10 17.60 -32.56
CA GLN A 89 9.76 18.43 -33.73
C GLN A 89 10.83 18.37 -34.82
N LYS A 90 12.12 18.38 -34.45
CA LYS A 90 13.23 18.25 -35.39
C LYS A 90 13.18 16.91 -36.12
N HIS A 91 12.97 15.82 -35.40
CA HIS A 91 12.86 14.47 -35.98
C HIS A 91 11.69 14.38 -36.97
N VAL A 92 10.54 15.00 -36.66
CA VAL A 92 9.38 15.07 -37.57
C VAL A 92 9.69 15.88 -38.83
N LEU A 93 10.38 17.03 -38.69
CA LEU A 93 10.77 17.91 -39.80
C LEU A 93 11.84 17.28 -40.71
N GLU A 94 12.77 16.51 -40.16
CA GLU A 94 13.78 15.78 -40.92
C GLU A 94 13.16 14.63 -41.72
N ALA A 95 12.15 13.96 -41.16
CA ALA A 95 11.44 12.86 -41.81
C ALA A 95 10.38 13.31 -42.83
N HIS A 96 9.71 14.46 -42.64
CA HIS A 96 8.52 14.85 -43.43
C HIS A 96 8.49 16.32 -43.92
N GLY A 97 9.51 17.14 -43.63
CA GLY A 97 9.49 18.59 -43.92
C GLY A 97 10.01 18.98 -45.31
N SER A 98 9.32 19.90 -46.00
CA SER A 98 9.76 20.49 -47.28
C SER A 98 10.91 21.50 -47.08
N ILE A 99 11.67 21.79 -48.14
CA ILE A 99 12.77 22.79 -48.11
C ILE A 99 12.27 24.17 -47.67
N ALA A 100 11.08 24.59 -48.12
CA ALA A 100 10.47 25.86 -47.72
C ALA A 100 10.10 25.89 -46.22
N THR A 101 9.62 24.76 -45.68
CA THR A 101 9.30 24.60 -44.25
C THR A 101 10.56 24.66 -43.38
N LYS A 102 11.69 24.13 -43.89
CA LYS A 102 13.00 24.19 -43.21
C LYS A 102 13.58 25.62 -43.17
N VAL A 103 13.38 26.41 -44.22
CA VAL A 103 13.84 27.82 -44.29
C VAL A 103 12.96 28.77 -43.47
N ALA A 104 11.64 28.60 -43.49
CA ALA A 104 10.71 29.41 -42.68
C ALA A 104 10.96 29.27 -41.17
N HIS A 105 11.42 28.10 -40.72
CA HIS A 105 11.77 27.82 -39.34
C HIS A 105 13.07 28.53 -38.88
N PHE A 106 13.92 28.97 -39.82
CA PHE A 106 15.14 29.73 -39.54
C PHE A 106 14.86 31.19 -39.13
N PHE A 107 13.70 31.74 -39.53
CA PHE A 107 13.28 33.13 -39.29
C PHE A 107 12.15 33.29 -38.26
N SER A 108 11.72 32.20 -37.62
CA SER A 108 10.74 32.19 -36.51
C SER A 108 11.43 32.34 -35.14
N THR A 109 10.67 32.49 -34.04
CA THR A 109 11.14 32.25 -32.64
C THR A 109 11.75 30.87 -32.43
N SER A 110 11.65 30.02 -33.44
CA SER A 110 12.26 28.71 -33.58
C SER A 110 13.62 28.71 -34.32
N ASN A 111 14.24 29.87 -34.53
CA ASN A 111 15.63 29.98 -35.02
C ASN A 111 16.56 29.17 -34.11
N PRO A 112 17.35 28.21 -34.64
CA PRO A 112 18.19 27.33 -33.83
C PRO A 112 19.17 28.08 -32.92
N LEU A 113 19.71 29.22 -33.34
CA LEU A 113 20.64 30.04 -32.55
C LEU A 113 19.90 30.84 -31.47
N VAL A 114 18.75 31.42 -31.78
CA VAL A 114 17.92 32.14 -30.80
C VAL A 114 17.38 31.18 -29.74
N PHE A 115 16.98 29.97 -30.15
CA PHE A 115 16.54 28.93 -29.23
C PHE A 115 17.70 28.42 -28.37
N ARG A 116 18.89 28.14 -28.96
CA ARG A 116 20.10 27.80 -28.19
C ARG A 116 20.41 28.87 -27.15
N TYR A 117 20.39 30.13 -27.55
CA TYR A 117 20.64 31.24 -26.64
C TYR A 117 19.58 31.29 -25.52
N LYS A 118 18.28 31.25 -25.85
CA LYS A 118 17.18 31.22 -24.87
C LYS A 118 17.32 30.06 -23.88
N MET A 119 17.56 28.84 -24.37
CA MET A 119 17.73 27.65 -23.53
C MET A 119 18.99 27.74 -22.68
N SER A 120 20.11 28.22 -23.23
CA SER A 120 21.35 28.42 -22.46
C SER A 120 21.14 29.36 -21.27
N GLN A 121 20.37 30.44 -21.48
CA GLN A 121 20.05 31.40 -20.43
C GLN A 121 19.11 30.79 -19.37
N GLN A 122 18.12 29.99 -19.80
CA GLN A 122 17.21 29.31 -18.89
C GLN A 122 17.90 28.23 -18.06
N ILE A 123 18.71 27.36 -18.68
CA ILE A 123 19.52 26.34 -17.99
C ILE A 123 20.49 27.00 -17.03
N LYS A 124 21.18 28.08 -17.44
CA LYS A 124 22.07 28.84 -16.57
C LYS A 124 21.34 29.46 -15.39
N LYS A 125 20.11 29.99 -15.61
CA LYS A 125 19.27 30.55 -14.54
C LYS A 125 18.87 29.48 -13.53
N ILE A 126 18.39 28.33 -13.99
CA ILE A 126 17.99 27.20 -13.14
C ILE A 126 19.21 26.66 -12.38
N LYS A 127 20.35 26.48 -13.05
CA LYS A 127 21.62 26.08 -12.43
C LYS A 127 21.98 27.03 -11.28
N ASN A 128 22.02 28.34 -11.53
CA ASN A 128 22.35 29.31 -10.50
C ASN A 128 21.38 29.25 -9.30
N GLN A 129 20.09 29.00 -9.53
CA GLN A 129 19.11 28.83 -8.45
C GLN A 129 19.33 27.53 -7.69
N LEU A 130 19.66 26.44 -8.38
CA LEU A 130 19.93 25.13 -7.79
C LEU A 130 21.24 25.14 -6.99
N ASP A 131 22.31 25.77 -7.52
CA ASP A 131 23.60 25.96 -6.83
C ASP A 131 23.42 26.75 -5.53
N LYS A 132 22.61 27.80 -5.56
CA LYS A 132 22.29 28.62 -4.38
C LYS A 132 21.61 27.77 -3.31
N VAL A 133 20.59 27.00 -3.70
CA VAL A 133 19.84 26.13 -2.81
C VAL A 133 20.71 24.98 -2.27
N ALA A 134 21.58 24.40 -3.11
CA ALA A 134 22.54 23.37 -2.72
C ALA A 134 23.57 23.91 -1.72
N THR A 135 24.01 25.16 -1.87
CA THR A 135 24.94 25.81 -0.92
C THR A 135 24.27 26.09 0.42
N ASP A 136 22.98 26.46 0.41
CA ASP A 136 22.19 26.74 1.61
C ASP A 136 21.94 25.49 2.47
N ARG A 137 22.16 24.27 1.96
CA ARG A 137 21.99 23.02 2.73
C ARG A 137 22.79 23.00 4.04
N HIS A 138 23.99 23.59 4.02
CA HIS A 138 24.90 23.60 5.17
C HIS A 138 24.37 24.46 6.33
N LYS A 139 23.50 25.44 6.04
CA LYS A 139 22.88 26.30 7.06
C LYS A 139 21.88 25.56 7.95
N PHE A 140 21.36 24.43 7.46
CA PHE A 140 20.28 23.69 8.12
C PHE A 140 20.76 22.41 8.81
N GLY A 141 22.05 22.08 8.72
CA GLY A 141 22.59 20.82 9.27
C GLY A 141 21.92 19.61 8.64
N LEU A 142 21.72 19.65 7.32
CA LEU A 142 21.07 18.57 6.59
C LEU A 142 22.05 17.43 6.36
N GLU A 143 21.65 16.25 6.82
CA GLU A 143 22.35 14.99 6.63
C GLU A 143 21.72 14.25 5.45
N THR A 144 22.47 13.38 4.81
CA THR A 144 21.90 12.51 3.78
C THR A 144 21.10 11.42 4.48
N VAL A 145 19.79 11.62 4.61
CA VAL A 145 18.87 10.63 5.19
C VAL A 145 18.35 9.75 4.08
N ASP A 146 18.53 8.45 4.27
CA ASP A 146 17.88 7.41 3.48
C ASP A 146 16.39 7.43 3.83
N SER A 147 15.54 7.50 2.80
CA SER A 147 14.08 7.64 2.91
C SER A 147 13.56 6.59 3.88
N ASP A 148 12.70 6.92 4.82
CA ASP A 148 11.25 6.87 4.57
C ASP A 148 10.57 7.25 5.92
N ARG A 149 9.43 7.97 5.92
CA ARG A 149 8.46 8.19 7.05
C ARG A 149 7.52 9.37 6.78
N ARG A 150 6.44 9.08 6.04
CA ARG A 150 5.03 9.13 6.50
C ARG A 150 3.99 9.83 5.61
N VAL A 151 2.86 9.14 5.52
CA VAL A 151 1.60 9.65 5.00
C VAL A 151 0.42 8.96 5.66
N VAL A 152 -0.53 9.75 6.14
CA VAL A 152 -1.86 9.31 6.54
C VAL A 152 -2.70 8.96 5.31
N HIS A 153 -3.11 7.69 5.20
CA HIS A 153 -3.88 7.16 4.08
C HIS A 153 -5.38 7.02 4.43
N LYS A 154 -6.29 7.53 3.57
CA LYS A 154 -7.75 7.45 3.69
C LYS A 154 -8.34 6.21 3.00
N ARG A 155 -8.77 5.23 3.79
CA ARG A 155 -9.05 3.87 3.30
C ARG A 155 -10.49 3.51 3.04
N ASP A 156 -10.78 2.80 1.93
CA ASP A 156 -12.07 2.11 1.79
C ASP A 156 -12.20 0.87 0.87
N MET A 157 -12.73 -0.23 1.45
CA MET A 157 -13.71 -1.20 0.87
C MET A 157 -13.34 -2.71 0.77
N THR A 158 -13.33 -3.44 1.88
CA THR A 158 -13.54 -4.91 1.87
C THR A 158 -14.99 -5.24 1.54
N HIS A 159 -15.22 -6.24 0.67
CA HIS A 159 -16.56 -6.72 0.33
C HIS A 159 -16.88 -8.03 1.04
N SER A 160 -18.16 -8.38 1.13
CA SER A 160 -18.63 -9.60 1.81
C SER A 160 -18.36 -10.90 1.05
N TYR A 161 -18.24 -10.88 -0.28
CA TYR A 161 -18.11 -12.10 -1.09
C TYR A 161 -16.82 -12.90 -0.84
N VAL A 162 -16.94 -14.22 -0.73
CA VAL A 162 -15.84 -15.18 -0.72
C VAL A 162 -16.30 -16.47 -1.43
N VAL A 163 -15.37 -17.14 -2.10
CA VAL A 163 -15.60 -18.48 -2.64
C VAL A 163 -15.27 -19.50 -1.55
N ASP A 164 -16.27 -20.27 -1.11
CA ASP A 164 -16.11 -21.22 0.01
C ASP A 164 -14.97 -22.24 -0.23
N SER A 165 -14.81 -22.74 -1.46
CA SER A 165 -13.73 -23.67 -1.84
C SER A 165 -12.32 -23.06 -1.76
N ASP A 166 -12.22 -21.74 -1.60
CA ASP A 166 -10.94 -21.04 -1.48
C ASP A 166 -10.48 -20.85 -0.04
N VAL A 167 -11.33 -21.17 0.94
CA VAL A 167 -11.00 -21.06 2.36
C VAL A 167 -10.51 -22.41 2.88
N VAL A 168 -9.23 -22.49 3.26
CA VAL A 168 -8.59 -23.72 3.76
C VAL A 168 -8.46 -23.65 5.30
N GLY A 169 -8.76 -24.75 5.99
CA GLY A 169 -8.43 -24.92 7.43
C GLY A 169 -9.21 -24.04 8.41
N ARG A 170 -10.35 -23.46 8.01
CA ARG A 170 -11.11 -22.51 8.85
C ARG A 170 -12.47 -23.02 9.36
N GLU A 171 -12.85 -24.26 9.05
CA GLU A 171 -14.15 -24.82 9.40
C GLU A 171 -14.44 -24.80 10.91
N HIS A 172 -13.45 -25.17 11.74
CA HIS A 172 -13.62 -25.16 13.20
C HIS A 172 -13.85 -23.76 13.75
N HIS A 173 -13.10 -22.76 13.26
CA HIS A 173 -13.29 -21.37 13.67
C HIS A 173 -14.63 -20.81 13.19
N LYS A 174 -15.05 -21.17 11.97
CA LYS A 174 -16.36 -20.81 11.41
C LYS A 174 -17.48 -21.35 12.30
N GLU A 175 -17.43 -22.62 12.68
CA GLU A 175 -18.47 -23.26 13.48
C GLU A 175 -18.57 -22.63 14.87
N LYS A 176 -17.44 -22.35 15.53
CA LYS A 176 -17.41 -21.62 16.82
C LYS A 176 -18.11 -20.26 16.73
N ILE A 177 -17.82 -19.48 15.70
CA ILE A 177 -18.44 -18.15 15.52
C ILE A 177 -19.93 -18.30 15.23
N ILE A 178 -20.33 -19.27 14.40
CA ILE A 178 -21.74 -19.53 14.10
C ILE A 178 -22.51 -19.91 15.36
N GLN A 179 -21.95 -20.74 16.24
CA GLN A 179 -22.56 -21.07 17.52
C GLN A 179 -22.78 -19.82 18.39
N LEU A 180 -21.81 -18.90 18.46
CA LEU A 180 -21.96 -17.63 19.16
C LEU A 180 -23.04 -16.73 18.54
N LEU A 181 -23.13 -16.70 17.21
CA LEU A 181 -24.14 -15.93 16.48
C LEU A 181 -25.55 -16.48 16.68
N MET A 182 -25.69 -17.81 16.80
CA MET A 182 -26.97 -18.48 17.00
C MET A 182 -27.44 -18.50 18.45
N ARG A 183 -26.54 -18.29 19.42
CA ARG A 183 -26.88 -18.30 20.85
C ARG A 183 -27.88 -17.19 21.17
N GLN A 184 -29.03 -17.57 21.73
CA GLN A 184 -30.03 -16.63 22.24
C GLN A 184 -29.48 -15.95 23.51
N ASN A 185 -29.89 -14.70 23.76
CA ASN A 185 -29.43 -13.98 24.95
C ASN A 185 -30.11 -14.58 26.20
N GLU A 186 -29.41 -15.45 26.92
CA GLU A 186 -29.92 -16.20 28.09
C GLU A 186 -29.86 -15.42 29.42
N ASN A 187 -29.96 -14.09 29.41
CA ASN A 187 -30.00 -13.31 30.66
C ASN A 187 -31.41 -12.77 30.95
N PRO A 188 -32.21 -13.49 31.76
CA PRO A 188 -33.53 -13.03 32.21
C PRO A 188 -33.49 -11.90 33.26
N ASN A 189 -32.31 -11.47 33.70
CA ASN A 189 -32.14 -10.48 34.79
C ASN A 189 -31.66 -9.09 34.33
N ASN A 190 -31.68 -8.78 33.03
CA ASN A 190 -31.39 -7.42 32.56
C ASN A 190 -32.70 -6.71 32.23
N ASP A 191 -32.98 -5.67 33.00
CA ASP A 191 -34.08 -4.72 32.83
C ASP A 191 -34.19 -4.24 31.38
N GLY A 192 -35.15 -4.77 30.61
CA GLY A 192 -35.74 -4.17 29.41
C GLY A 192 -34.85 -3.85 28.19
N HIS A 193 -33.53 -3.94 28.28
CA HIS A 193 -32.62 -3.59 27.19
C HIS A 193 -32.25 -4.84 26.39
N THR A 194 -32.76 -4.95 25.15
CA THR A 194 -32.33 -5.91 24.14
C THR A 194 -30.83 -5.77 23.90
N SER A 195 -30.03 -6.60 24.57
CA SER A 195 -28.57 -6.50 24.53
C SER A 195 -28.02 -6.94 23.17
N LEU A 196 -27.65 -5.96 22.35
CA LEU A 196 -26.88 -6.15 21.12
C LEU A 196 -25.56 -6.86 21.46
N SER A 197 -25.31 -8.01 20.84
CA SER A 197 -24.10 -8.80 21.12
C SER A 197 -23.03 -8.55 20.07
N VAL A 198 -21.82 -8.25 20.51
CA VAL A 198 -20.65 -7.91 19.69
C VAL A 198 -19.59 -8.99 19.86
N ILE A 199 -19.22 -9.65 18.76
CA ILE A 199 -18.28 -10.77 18.70
C ILE A 199 -17.00 -10.30 17.99
N PRO A 200 -15.90 -10.06 18.71
CA PRO A 200 -14.64 -9.67 18.10
C PRO A 200 -13.85 -10.88 17.57
N ILE A 201 -13.31 -10.78 16.36
CA ILE A 201 -12.28 -11.67 15.79
C ILE A 201 -10.95 -10.91 15.81
N VAL A 202 -9.96 -11.45 16.50
CA VAL A 202 -8.66 -10.78 16.75
C VAL A 202 -7.52 -11.61 16.19
N GLY A 203 -6.50 -10.94 15.67
CA GLY A 203 -5.31 -11.61 15.14
C GLY A 203 -4.45 -10.68 14.29
N ILE A 204 -3.20 -11.10 14.04
CA ILE A 204 -2.23 -10.32 13.29
C ILE A 204 -2.65 -10.07 11.82
N GLY A 205 -1.91 -9.18 11.15
CA GLY A 205 -2.09 -8.92 9.72
C GLY A 205 -1.89 -10.19 8.88
N GLY A 206 -2.66 -10.35 7.81
CA GLY A 206 -2.55 -11.50 6.89
C GLY A 206 -3.03 -12.86 7.45
N LEU A 207 -3.55 -12.91 8.68
CA LEU A 207 -4.02 -14.16 9.31
C LEU A 207 -5.36 -14.69 8.74
N GLY A 208 -6.05 -13.89 7.91
CA GLY A 208 -7.33 -14.29 7.31
C GLY A 208 -8.57 -13.99 8.16
N LYS A 209 -8.53 -12.97 9.03
CA LYS A 209 -9.69 -12.54 9.83
C LYS A 209 -10.88 -12.14 8.97
N THR A 210 -10.64 -11.25 8.01
CA THR A 210 -11.63 -10.83 7.02
C THR A 210 -12.15 -12.03 6.24
N THR A 211 -11.27 -12.95 5.80
CA THR A 211 -11.67 -14.18 5.11
C THR A 211 -12.60 -15.05 5.97
N LEU A 212 -12.28 -15.23 7.26
CA LEU A 212 -13.13 -15.98 8.20
C LEU A 212 -14.48 -15.28 8.41
N ALA A 213 -14.50 -13.95 8.56
CA ALA A 213 -15.74 -13.18 8.67
C ALA A 213 -16.60 -13.30 7.42
N LYS A 214 -16.01 -13.21 6.21
CA LYS A 214 -16.71 -13.47 4.94
C LYS A 214 -17.26 -14.90 4.90
N PHE A 215 -16.48 -15.88 5.36
CA PHE A 215 -16.88 -17.29 5.34
C PHE A 215 -18.05 -17.60 6.29
N VAL A 216 -18.13 -16.89 7.42
CA VAL A 216 -19.28 -16.94 8.33
C VAL A 216 -20.47 -16.18 7.72
N PHE A 217 -20.25 -14.98 7.22
CA PHE A 217 -21.31 -14.08 6.71
C PHE A 217 -22.11 -14.70 5.54
N ASN A 218 -21.45 -15.49 4.69
CA ASN A 218 -22.07 -16.17 3.54
C ASN A 218 -22.60 -17.58 3.87
N ASP A 219 -22.52 -18.05 5.12
CA ASP A 219 -23.09 -19.34 5.50
C ASP A 219 -24.63 -19.29 5.41
N LYS A 220 -25.22 -20.29 4.76
CA LYS A 220 -26.69 -20.39 4.55
C LYS A 220 -27.50 -20.34 5.83
N ARG A 221 -26.90 -20.70 6.97
CA ARG A 221 -27.55 -20.59 8.28
C ARG A 221 -27.74 -19.14 8.71
N MET A 222 -26.84 -18.23 8.31
CA MET A 222 -26.97 -16.80 8.61
C MET A 222 -28.17 -16.20 7.87
N ASP A 223 -28.43 -16.62 6.64
CA ASP A 223 -29.61 -16.18 5.85
C ASP A 223 -30.94 -16.58 6.51
N LYS A 224 -30.94 -17.71 7.23
CA LYS A 224 -32.12 -18.17 7.97
C LYS A 224 -32.28 -17.49 9.32
N CYS A 225 -31.17 -17.09 9.94
CA CYS A 225 -31.17 -16.55 11.30
C CYS A 225 -31.35 -15.04 11.38
N PHE A 226 -30.98 -14.30 10.33
CA PHE A 226 -30.97 -12.85 10.30
C PHE A 226 -31.75 -12.36 9.08
N SER A 227 -32.79 -11.55 9.30
CA SER A 227 -33.58 -10.95 8.22
C SER A 227 -32.79 -9.91 7.44
N LEU A 228 -31.78 -9.33 8.07
CA LEU A 228 -30.92 -8.32 7.49
C LEU A 228 -29.45 -8.66 7.71
N LYS A 229 -28.63 -8.58 6.65
CA LYS A 229 -27.18 -8.73 6.73
C LYS A 229 -26.50 -7.52 6.12
N SER A 230 -25.49 -6.99 6.80
CA SER A 230 -24.76 -5.79 6.37
C SER A 230 -23.26 -5.99 6.56
N TRP A 231 -22.47 -5.52 5.60
CA TRP A 231 -21.01 -5.53 5.66
C TRP A 231 -20.46 -4.12 5.50
N VAL A 232 -19.68 -3.69 6.47
CA VAL A 232 -19.09 -2.34 6.51
C VAL A 232 -17.59 -2.44 6.80
N CYS A 233 -16.80 -1.97 5.84
CA CYS A 233 -15.37 -1.72 6.03
C CYS A 233 -15.20 -0.36 6.69
N VAL A 234 -14.50 -0.30 7.83
CA VAL A 234 -14.31 0.96 8.56
C VAL A 234 -12.93 1.53 8.28
N ALA A 235 -12.88 2.82 7.93
CA ALA A 235 -11.64 3.53 7.69
C ALA A 235 -10.91 3.82 9.01
N MET A 236 -9.59 4.07 8.94
CA MET A 236 -8.76 4.32 10.13
C MET A 236 -9.22 5.53 10.97
N ASP A 237 -9.81 6.54 10.33
CA ASP A 237 -10.25 7.78 10.98
C ASP A 237 -11.57 7.65 11.77
N PHE A 238 -12.29 6.53 11.65
CA PHE A 238 -13.59 6.25 12.29
C PHE A 238 -14.48 7.50 12.33
N ASP A 239 -14.79 8.01 11.14
CA ASP A 239 -15.78 9.07 10.96
C ASP A 239 -17.17 8.46 11.11
N ILE A 240 -17.89 8.87 12.16
CA ILE A 240 -19.23 8.37 12.51
C ILE A 240 -20.22 8.57 11.35
N LYS A 241 -20.20 9.75 10.71
CA LYS A 241 -21.07 10.06 9.59
C LYS A 241 -20.82 9.09 8.45
N GLN A 242 -19.55 8.83 8.12
CA GLN A 242 -19.17 7.89 7.06
C GLN A 242 -19.54 6.45 7.40
N VAL A 243 -19.37 6.02 8.65
CA VAL A 243 -19.77 4.69 9.12
C VAL A 243 -21.28 4.49 8.94
N ILE A 244 -22.10 5.47 9.36
CA ILE A 244 -23.56 5.42 9.21
C ILE A 244 -23.96 5.37 7.72
N ILE A 245 -23.36 6.22 6.88
CA ILE A 245 -23.61 6.22 5.43
C ILE A 245 -23.33 4.84 4.84
N LYS A 246 -22.20 4.21 5.19
CA LYS A 246 -21.86 2.86 4.71
C LYS A 246 -22.84 1.79 5.20
N MET A 247 -23.27 1.86 6.46
CA MET A 247 -24.31 0.96 6.98
C MET A 247 -25.59 1.08 6.16
N ILE A 248 -26.11 2.30 5.97
CA ILE A 248 -27.34 2.54 5.20
C ILE A 248 -27.19 2.03 3.77
N ASN A 249 -26.06 2.31 3.11
CA ASN A 249 -25.79 1.85 1.75
C ASN A 249 -25.72 0.32 1.66
N SER A 250 -25.08 -0.34 2.62
CA SER A 250 -24.96 -1.80 2.64
C SER A 250 -26.28 -2.54 2.91
N ILE A 251 -27.28 -1.84 3.48
CA ILE A 251 -28.62 -2.37 3.74
C ILE A 251 -29.55 -2.18 2.53
N ASN A 252 -29.25 -1.21 1.66
CA ASN A 252 -30.07 -0.89 0.50
C ASN A 252 -29.62 -1.67 -0.74
N ASP A 253 -30.47 -2.56 -1.23
CA ASP A 253 -30.25 -3.27 -2.50
C ASP A 253 -30.56 -2.43 -3.77
N SER A 254 -31.13 -1.22 -3.64
CA SER A 254 -31.74 -0.52 -4.78
C SER A 254 -30.88 0.61 -5.38
N ALA A 255 -30.91 0.68 -6.72
CA ALA A 255 -30.28 1.65 -7.62
C ALA A 255 -30.73 3.13 -7.46
N HIS A 256 -31.40 3.48 -6.37
CA HIS A 256 -31.73 4.86 -6.02
C HIS A 256 -30.76 5.36 -4.96
N GLN A 257 -29.53 5.63 -5.38
CA GLN A 257 -28.56 6.34 -4.55
C GLN A 257 -29.04 7.78 -4.33
N GLN A 258 -29.82 7.99 -3.27
CA GLN A 258 -29.87 9.32 -2.66
C GLN A 258 -28.44 9.70 -2.26
N ASN A 259 -28.02 10.93 -2.56
CA ASN A 259 -26.68 11.38 -2.18
C ASN A 259 -26.61 11.59 -0.66
N LEU A 260 -26.39 10.50 0.08
CA LEU A 260 -26.36 10.48 1.56
C LEU A 260 -25.30 11.43 2.15
N ASN A 261 -24.27 11.79 1.37
CA ASN A 261 -23.26 12.75 1.82
C ASN A 261 -23.84 14.15 2.09
N MET A 262 -24.92 14.51 1.40
CA MET A 262 -25.62 15.79 1.56
C MET A 262 -26.51 15.84 2.80
N LEU A 263 -26.82 14.69 3.40
CA LEU A 263 -27.64 14.63 4.61
C LEU A 263 -26.82 15.03 5.84
N ASP A 264 -27.48 15.66 6.79
CA ASP A 264 -26.92 15.90 8.11
C ASP A 264 -26.93 14.60 8.96
N LEU A 265 -26.25 14.64 10.11
CA LEU A 265 -26.13 13.47 10.97
C LEU A 265 -27.49 13.04 11.54
N GLU A 266 -28.40 13.98 11.81
CA GLU A 266 -29.73 13.72 12.36
C GLU A 266 -30.60 12.93 11.37
N GLN A 267 -30.58 13.33 10.10
CA GLN A 267 -31.26 12.65 9.02
C GLN A 267 -30.70 11.25 8.82
N LEU A 268 -29.37 11.10 8.84
CA LEU A 268 -28.68 9.82 8.68
C LEU A 268 -29.00 8.87 9.83
N GLN A 269 -28.91 9.32 11.09
CA GLN A 269 -29.21 8.45 12.24
C GLN A 269 -30.66 7.99 12.24
N ARG A 270 -31.62 8.87 11.89
CA ARG A 270 -33.03 8.53 11.80
C ARG A 270 -33.29 7.50 10.71
N GLN A 271 -32.64 7.63 9.55
CA GLN A 271 -32.76 6.65 8.48
C GLN A 271 -32.19 5.29 8.88
N LEU A 272 -31.01 5.25 9.52
CA LEU A 272 -30.42 4.00 10.00
C LEU A 272 -31.33 3.34 11.05
N ARG A 273 -31.78 4.09 12.05
CA ARG A 273 -32.68 3.58 13.10
C ARG A 273 -33.96 3.01 12.53
N ASN A 274 -34.61 3.72 11.60
CA ASN A 274 -35.83 3.24 10.96
C ASN A 274 -35.62 1.93 10.18
N LYS A 275 -34.42 1.71 9.61
CA LYS A 275 -34.07 0.48 8.91
C LYS A 275 -33.78 -0.70 9.84
N LEU A 276 -33.23 -0.43 11.01
CA LEU A 276 -32.86 -1.46 11.99
C LEU A 276 -33.98 -1.79 12.98
N THR A 277 -34.95 -0.89 13.16
CA THR A 277 -36.08 -1.09 14.06
C THR A 277 -36.89 -2.31 13.64
N ASN A 278 -37.19 -3.20 14.59
CA ASN A 278 -37.90 -4.48 14.37
C ASN A 278 -37.24 -5.39 13.32
N GLN A 279 -35.92 -5.28 13.14
CA GLN A 279 -35.14 -6.18 12.30
C GLN A 279 -34.13 -6.93 13.15
N LYS A 280 -34.01 -8.24 12.90
CA LYS A 280 -32.94 -9.05 13.45
C LYS A 280 -31.78 -9.08 12.47
N PHE A 281 -30.73 -8.31 12.77
CA PHE A 281 -29.64 -8.11 11.83
C PHE A 281 -28.31 -8.78 12.24
N LEU A 282 -27.49 -9.07 11.23
CA LEU A 282 -26.07 -9.36 11.36
C LEU A 282 -25.28 -8.25 10.66
N LEU A 283 -24.49 -7.51 11.44
CA LEU A 283 -23.61 -6.46 10.93
C LEU A 283 -22.15 -6.90 11.08
N VAL A 284 -21.38 -6.83 9.99
CA VAL A 284 -19.94 -7.01 10.04
C VAL A 284 -19.26 -5.65 9.98
N LEU A 285 -18.47 -5.33 11.01
CA LEU A 285 -17.55 -4.19 11.03
C LEU A 285 -16.12 -4.71 10.82
N ASP A 286 -15.66 -4.62 9.57
CA ASP A 286 -14.36 -5.16 9.17
C ASP A 286 -13.24 -4.12 9.34
N ASP A 287 -12.13 -4.60 9.89
CA ASP A 287 -10.85 -3.92 10.07
C ASP A 287 -10.91 -2.64 10.93
N ILE A 288 -11.36 -2.76 12.19
CA ILE A 288 -11.42 -1.63 13.12
C ILE A 288 -10.03 -1.32 13.70
N TRP A 289 -9.63 -0.04 13.59
CA TRP A 289 -8.37 0.52 14.12
C TRP A 289 -8.56 1.54 15.25
N ASN A 290 -9.78 2.07 15.42
CA ASN A 290 -10.02 3.18 16.31
C ASN A 290 -10.32 2.69 17.74
N GLU A 291 -9.61 3.26 18.72
CA GLU A 291 -9.73 2.93 20.16
C GLU A 291 -10.59 3.94 20.94
N ASP A 292 -11.29 4.84 20.26
CA ASP A 292 -12.18 5.82 20.86
C ASP A 292 -13.52 5.16 21.24
N ARG A 293 -13.63 4.85 22.52
CA ARG A 293 -14.83 4.24 23.10
C ARG A 293 -16.06 5.13 22.95
N VAL A 294 -15.92 6.46 22.99
CA VAL A 294 -17.06 7.39 22.91
C VAL A 294 -17.69 7.30 21.53
N LYS A 295 -16.88 7.33 20.48
CA LYS A 295 -17.36 7.15 19.10
C LYS A 295 -18.03 5.79 18.88
N TRP A 296 -17.47 4.72 19.45
CA TRP A 296 -18.10 3.40 19.38
C TRP A 296 -19.46 3.37 20.08
N ILE A 297 -19.55 3.93 21.30
CA ILE A 297 -20.81 4.01 22.05
C ILE A 297 -21.86 4.77 21.24
N GLU A 298 -21.50 5.91 20.65
CA GLU A 298 -22.41 6.70 19.82
C GLU A 298 -22.99 5.87 18.67
N VAL A 299 -22.14 5.20 17.88
CA VAL A 299 -22.59 4.35 16.76
C VAL A 299 -23.42 3.16 17.24
N ARG A 300 -23.01 2.49 18.32
CA ARG A 300 -23.73 1.36 18.91
C ARG A 300 -25.11 1.76 19.40
N ASP A 301 -25.23 2.94 20.00
CA ASP A 301 -26.48 3.43 20.57
C ASP A 301 -27.52 3.76 19.49
N LEU A 302 -27.07 4.09 18.27
CA LEU A 302 -27.95 4.20 17.09
C LEU A 302 -28.58 2.87 16.65
N MET A 303 -28.04 1.74 17.10
CA MET A 303 -28.56 0.41 16.78
C MET A 303 -29.43 -0.16 17.91
N GLN A 304 -29.59 0.57 19.02
CA GLN A 304 -30.51 0.19 20.08
C GLN A 304 -31.97 0.29 19.58
N GLY A 305 -32.81 -0.66 19.98
CA GLY A 305 -34.19 -0.80 19.50
C GLY A 305 -34.37 -1.76 18.32
N SER A 306 -33.30 -2.44 17.88
CA SER A 306 -33.39 -3.60 16.98
C SER A 306 -33.99 -4.83 17.69
N ASP A 307 -34.40 -5.83 16.90
CA ASP A 307 -34.93 -7.07 17.46
C ASP A 307 -33.92 -7.79 18.34
N ALA A 308 -34.45 -8.48 19.35
CA ALA A 308 -33.68 -9.36 20.21
C ALA A 308 -32.91 -10.39 19.38
N GLY A 309 -31.63 -10.55 19.70
CA GLY A 309 -30.75 -11.49 18.99
C GLY A 309 -30.04 -10.91 17.77
N SER A 310 -30.12 -9.59 17.51
CA SER A 310 -29.23 -8.91 16.57
C SER A 310 -27.76 -9.00 17.03
N LYS A 311 -26.84 -9.19 16.08
CA LYS A 311 -25.41 -9.45 16.36
C LYS A 311 -24.51 -8.55 15.51
N ILE A 312 -23.37 -8.17 16.09
CA ILE A 312 -22.27 -7.49 15.39
C ILE A 312 -21.04 -8.39 15.41
N LEU A 313 -20.45 -8.63 14.25
CA LEU A 313 -19.15 -9.28 14.11
C LEU A 313 -18.11 -8.21 13.82
N VAL A 314 -17.04 -8.15 14.61
CA VAL A 314 -15.98 -7.15 14.45
C VAL A 314 -14.68 -7.87 14.10
N THR A 315 -13.90 -7.38 13.13
CA THR A 315 -12.52 -7.84 12.94
C THR A 315 -11.54 -6.73 13.31
N THR A 316 -10.47 -7.08 14.02
CA THR A 316 -9.43 -6.12 14.40
C THR A 316 -8.09 -6.82 14.64
N ARG A 317 -7.00 -6.04 14.58
CA ARG A 317 -5.67 -6.47 15.01
C ARG A 317 -5.40 -6.20 16.49
N SER A 318 -6.17 -5.29 17.11
CA SER A 318 -5.93 -4.84 18.48
C SER A 318 -6.81 -5.58 19.48
N GLN A 319 -6.18 -6.23 20.44
CA GLN A 319 -6.87 -6.84 21.58
C GLN A 319 -7.61 -5.78 22.41
N ARG A 320 -7.08 -4.55 22.47
CA ARG A 320 -7.71 -3.44 23.19
C ARG A 320 -9.04 -3.03 22.54
N ILE A 321 -9.08 -2.93 21.21
CA ILE A 321 -10.31 -2.66 20.45
C ILE A 321 -11.32 -3.76 20.67
N ALA A 322 -10.88 -5.02 20.65
CA ALA A 322 -11.74 -6.16 20.89
C ALA A 322 -12.38 -6.13 22.28
N SER A 323 -11.61 -5.83 23.32
CA SER A 323 -12.12 -5.67 24.69
C SER A 323 -13.02 -4.44 24.85
N MET A 324 -12.77 -3.36 24.10
CA MET A 324 -13.58 -2.15 24.13
C MET A 324 -14.96 -2.37 23.49
N MET A 325 -15.01 -3.07 22.35
CA MET A 325 -16.23 -3.25 21.57
C MET A 325 -17.02 -4.50 21.94
N GLY A 326 -16.32 -5.57 22.31
CA GLY A 326 -16.88 -6.89 22.53
C GLY A 326 -17.81 -6.95 23.74
N THR A 327 -18.91 -7.70 23.58
CA THR A 327 -19.80 -8.07 24.70
C THR A 327 -19.61 -9.53 25.12
N VAL A 328 -18.81 -10.27 24.36
CA VAL A 328 -18.39 -11.66 24.64
C VAL A 328 -16.88 -11.76 24.50
N PRO A 329 -16.24 -12.82 25.03
CA PRO A 329 -14.82 -13.05 24.86
C PRO A 329 -14.41 -13.01 23.37
N SER A 330 -13.26 -12.40 23.08
CA SER A 330 -12.75 -12.30 21.72
C SER A 330 -12.37 -13.67 21.16
N HIS A 331 -12.70 -13.90 19.90
CA HIS A 331 -12.25 -15.06 19.14
C HIS A 331 -10.86 -14.77 18.57
N ASN A 332 -9.83 -15.20 19.30
CA ASN A 332 -8.45 -15.08 18.86
C ASN A 332 -8.20 -16.09 17.73
N LEU A 333 -7.96 -15.57 16.53
CA LEU A 333 -7.68 -16.37 15.37
C LEU A 333 -6.22 -16.84 15.42
N GLU A 334 -6.03 -18.15 15.25
CA GLU A 334 -4.72 -18.77 15.22
C GLU A 334 -4.21 -18.94 13.78
N GLY A 335 -2.92 -19.24 13.65
CA GLY A 335 -2.34 -19.68 12.38
C GLY A 335 -2.99 -20.98 11.88
N LEU A 336 -2.87 -21.24 10.58
CA LEU A 336 -3.26 -22.53 10.01
C LEU A 336 -2.38 -23.64 10.57
N SER A 337 -2.94 -24.85 10.63
CA SER A 337 -2.18 -26.06 10.93
C SER A 337 -1.06 -26.27 9.88
N PRO A 338 0.00 -27.01 10.18
CA PRO A 338 1.03 -27.34 9.19
C PRO A 338 0.45 -28.00 7.93
N GLU A 339 -0.56 -28.87 8.10
CA GLU A 339 -1.23 -29.59 7.04
C GLU A 339 -2.08 -28.66 6.16
N ASP A 340 -2.90 -27.80 6.78
CA ASP A 340 -3.71 -26.80 6.06
C ASP A 340 -2.82 -25.77 5.37
N SER A 341 -1.72 -25.37 6.01
CA SER A 341 -0.75 -24.47 5.42
C SER A 341 -0.07 -25.09 4.20
N LEU A 342 0.29 -26.37 4.27
CA LEU A 342 0.86 -27.09 3.12
C LEU A 342 -0.18 -27.27 2.01
N SER A 343 -1.42 -27.58 2.35
CA SER A 343 -2.51 -27.68 1.37
C SER A 343 -2.74 -26.35 0.64
N LEU A 344 -2.79 -25.25 1.40
CA LEU A 344 -2.90 -23.91 0.84
C LEU A 344 -1.68 -23.60 -0.05
N PHE A 345 -0.47 -23.89 0.41
CA PHE A 345 0.75 -23.66 -0.36
C PHE A 345 0.73 -24.40 -1.71
N VAL A 346 0.42 -25.69 -1.69
CA VAL A 346 0.35 -26.53 -2.89
C VAL A 346 -0.67 -26.00 -3.89
N LYS A 347 -1.84 -25.57 -3.41
CA LYS A 347 -2.88 -24.94 -4.24
C LYS A 347 -2.38 -23.72 -5.00
N TRP A 348 -1.43 -22.96 -4.44
CA TRP A 348 -0.87 -21.76 -5.07
C TRP A 348 0.45 -22.00 -5.83
N ALA A 349 1.19 -23.07 -5.52
CA ALA A 349 2.46 -23.40 -6.16
C ALA A 349 2.33 -24.30 -7.40
N PHE A 350 1.27 -25.10 -7.47
CA PHE A 350 1.10 -26.10 -8.53
C PHE A 350 -0.24 -25.94 -9.25
N LYS A 351 -0.30 -26.39 -10.51
CA LYS A 351 -1.60 -26.69 -11.13
C LYS A 351 -2.21 -27.92 -10.43
N GLU A 352 -3.54 -28.01 -10.44
CA GLU A 352 -4.26 -29.11 -9.79
C GLU A 352 -3.74 -30.49 -10.27
N GLY A 353 -3.23 -31.28 -9.32
CA GLY A 353 -2.70 -32.63 -9.56
C GLY A 353 -1.25 -32.68 -10.06
N GLU A 354 -0.62 -31.55 -10.36
CA GLU A 354 0.78 -31.47 -10.81
C GLU A 354 1.77 -31.77 -9.68
N GLU A 355 1.40 -31.52 -8.43
CA GLU A 355 2.23 -31.76 -7.25
C GLU A 355 2.65 -33.24 -7.13
N LYS A 356 1.82 -34.16 -7.65
CA LYS A 356 2.10 -35.60 -7.64
C LYS A 356 3.30 -35.98 -8.51
N LYS A 357 3.63 -35.17 -9.50
CA LYS A 357 4.79 -35.37 -10.38
C LYS A 357 6.10 -34.93 -9.73
N TYR A 358 6.02 -34.01 -8.76
CA TYR A 358 7.18 -33.38 -8.13
C TYR A 358 7.16 -33.52 -6.59
N PRO A 359 7.15 -34.75 -6.04
CA PRO A 359 7.07 -34.97 -4.60
C PRO A 359 8.25 -34.36 -3.83
N PHE A 360 9.42 -34.23 -4.47
CA PHE A 360 10.58 -33.57 -3.87
C PHE A 360 10.36 -32.05 -3.66
N LEU A 361 9.68 -31.37 -4.58
CA LEU A 361 9.32 -29.96 -4.42
C LEU A 361 8.30 -29.77 -3.30
N VAL A 362 7.34 -30.69 -3.16
CA VAL A 362 6.38 -30.69 -2.04
C VAL A 362 7.11 -30.81 -0.69
N ASN A 363 8.17 -31.61 -0.60
CA ASN A 363 8.99 -31.71 0.61
C ASN A 363 9.71 -30.39 0.94
N ILE A 364 10.31 -29.73 -0.06
CA ILE A 364 10.91 -28.40 0.13
C ILE A 364 9.82 -27.38 0.52
N GLY A 365 8.64 -27.46 -0.10
CA GLY A 365 7.47 -26.66 0.24
C GLY A 365 7.06 -26.79 1.70
N ARG A 366 7.12 -27.99 2.28
CA ARG A 366 6.85 -28.21 3.71
C ARG A 366 7.83 -27.45 4.60
N GLU A 367 9.11 -27.43 4.24
CA GLU A 367 10.14 -26.67 4.95
C GLU A 367 9.89 -25.16 4.83
N ILE A 368 9.55 -24.66 3.64
CA ILE A 368 9.18 -23.25 3.40
C ILE A 368 7.96 -22.86 4.25
N VAL A 369 6.90 -23.67 4.22
CA VAL A 369 5.66 -23.43 4.98
C VAL A 369 5.91 -23.39 6.49
N SER A 370 6.83 -24.21 6.99
CA SER A 370 7.21 -24.19 8.42
C SER A 370 7.79 -22.85 8.87
N LYS A 371 8.41 -22.09 7.95
CA LYS A 371 8.94 -20.74 8.20
C LYS A 371 7.84 -19.68 8.22
N CYS A 372 6.72 -19.91 7.54
CA CYS A 372 5.55 -19.00 7.51
C CYS A 372 4.73 -19.00 8.81
N LYS A 373 5.01 -19.91 9.76
CA LYS A 373 4.32 -20.00 11.07
C LYS A 373 2.79 -20.00 10.98
N GLY A 374 2.24 -20.65 9.95
CA GLY A 374 0.79 -20.78 9.75
C GLY A 374 0.09 -19.50 9.29
N VAL A 375 0.81 -18.45 8.88
CA VAL A 375 0.19 -17.22 8.38
C VAL A 375 -0.26 -17.41 6.92
N PRO A 376 -1.58 -17.45 6.62
CA PRO A 376 -2.10 -17.82 5.29
C PRO A 376 -1.57 -16.95 4.15
N LEU A 377 -1.44 -15.64 4.37
CA LEU A 377 -0.95 -14.75 3.32
C LEU A 377 0.54 -14.95 3.01
N ALA A 378 1.36 -15.26 4.02
CA ALA A 378 2.77 -15.60 3.80
C ALA A 378 2.89 -16.89 2.97
N VAL A 379 2.11 -17.91 3.37
CA VAL A 379 2.00 -19.19 2.67
C VAL A 379 1.57 -19.00 1.22
N ARG A 380 0.48 -18.26 0.99
CA ARG A 380 -0.04 -17.96 -0.34
C ARG A 380 0.98 -17.21 -1.19
N THR A 381 1.61 -16.17 -0.63
CA THR A 381 2.62 -15.36 -1.35
C THR A 381 3.79 -16.23 -1.84
N LEU A 382 4.31 -17.13 -1.01
CA LEU A 382 5.43 -17.99 -1.41
C LEU A 382 5.02 -19.11 -2.34
N GLY A 383 3.82 -19.68 -2.16
CA GLY A 383 3.28 -20.66 -3.11
C GLY A 383 3.17 -20.02 -4.50
N SER A 384 2.57 -18.83 -4.55
CA SER A 384 2.47 -18.03 -5.76
C SER A 384 3.82 -17.66 -6.39
N LEU A 385 4.82 -17.30 -5.60
CA LEU A 385 6.18 -17.01 -6.08
C LEU A 385 6.80 -18.23 -6.79
N LEU A 386 6.44 -19.43 -6.34
CA LEU A 386 6.92 -20.70 -6.85
C LEU A 386 5.99 -21.33 -7.90
N PHE A 387 4.93 -20.62 -8.29
CA PHE A 387 3.97 -21.10 -9.27
C PHE A 387 4.64 -21.44 -10.60
N LEU A 388 4.45 -22.68 -11.08
CA LEU A 388 5.05 -23.24 -12.31
C LEU A 388 6.59 -23.35 -12.32
N LYS A 389 7.25 -23.08 -11.19
CA LYS A 389 8.70 -23.30 -11.06
C LYS A 389 8.96 -24.75 -10.72
N ILE A 390 9.62 -25.48 -11.64
CA ILE A 390 9.95 -26.90 -11.47
C ILE A 390 11.43 -27.13 -11.11
N SER A 391 12.27 -26.09 -11.17
CA SER A 391 13.68 -26.17 -10.77
C SER A 391 13.79 -26.33 -9.26
N ARG A 392 14.59 -27.29 -8.83
CA ARG A 392 14.88 -27.52 -7.42
C ARG A 392 15.62 -26.33 -6.82
N GLU A 393 16.56 -25.78 -7.56
CA GLU A 393 17.44 -24.69 -7.14
C GLU A 393 16.63 -23.42 -6.80
N GLU A 394 15.58 -23.12 -7.56
CA GLU A 394 14.70 -21.98 -7.27
C GLU A 394 13.93 -22.15 -5.95
N TRP A 395 13.52 -23.38 -5.63
CA TRP A 395 12.82 -23.68 -4.37
C TRP A 395 13.77 -23.68 -3.18
N GLU A 396 14.97 -24.24 -3.34
CA GLU A 396 16.02 -24.21 -2.32
C GLU A 396 16.49 -22.77 -2.06
N PHE A 397 16.60 -21.93 -3.09
CA PHE A 397 16.88 -20.50 -2.92
C PHE A 397 15.83 -19.81 -2.04
N VAL A 398 14.53 -20.05 -2.29
CA VAL A 398 13.44 -19.49 -1.47
C VAL A 398 13.51 -20.02 -0.04
N ARG A 399 13.80 -21.31 0.13
CA ARG A 399 13.93 -21.94 1.46
C ARG A 399 15.11 -21.36 2.22
N ASP A 400 16.30 -21.30 1.62
CA ASP A 400 17.57 -21.06 2.31
C ASP A 400 17.98 -19.58 2.35
N ASN A 401 17.13 -18.69 1.82
CA ASN A 401 17.40 -17.26 1.75
C ASN A 401 17.72 -16.64 3.12
N GLU A 402 18.75 -15.80 3.18
CA GLU A 402 19.21 -15.14 4.41
C GLU A 402 18.17 -14.21 5.03
N ILE A 403 17.18 -13.74 4.27
CA ILE A 403 16.07 -12.90 4.77
C ILE A 403 15.34 -13.59 5.92
N TRP A 404 15.29 -14.93 5.95
CA TRP A 404 14.70 -15.69 7.04
C TRP A 404 15.42 -15.49 8.39
N ASN A 405 16.71 -15.15 8.37
CA ASN A 405 17.54 -14.95 9.56
C ASN A 405 17.52 -13.50 10.07
N SER A 406 16.96 -12.57 9.29
CA SER A 406 17.07 -11.13 9.53
C SER A 406 16.08 -10.55 10.56
N LEU A 407 15.32 -11.37 11.31
CA LEU A 407 14.17 -10.86 12.09
C LEU A 407 14.00 -11.45 13.50
N LYS A 408 13.54 -10.56 14.40
CA LYS A 408 13.01 -10.91 15.73
C LYS A 408 11.66 -11.65 15.58
N ALA A 409 11.43 -12.61 16.47
CA ALA A 409 10.22 -13.42 16.52
C ALA A 409 8.95 -12.54 16.58
N GLY A 410 8.12 -12.58 15.54
CA GLY A 410 6.83 -11.86 15.50
C GLY A 410 6.34 -11.47 14.11
N THR A 411 7.20 -11.41 13.09
CA THR A 411 6.87 -10.90 11.75
C THR A 411 7.08 -11.95 10.64
N ALA A 412 6.57 -13.18 10.82
CA ALA A 412 6.78 -14.28 9.85
C ALA A 412 6.24 -13.99 8.43
N ILE A 413 5.35 -13.01 8.29
CA ILE A 413 4.82 -12.55 7.00
C ILE A 413 5.80 -11.68 6.21
N TRP A 414 6.69 -10.98 6.92
CA TRP A 414 7.60 -10.01 6.33
C TRP A 414 8.63 -10.64 5.37
N PRO A 415 9.38 -11.70 5.76
CA PRO A 415 10.30 -12.38 4.85
C PRO A 415 9.63 -12.82 3.56
N ALA A 416 8.42 -13.38 3.67
CA ALA A 416 7.67 -13.91 2.53
C ALA A 416 7.31 -12.82 1.52
N LEU A 417 6.81 -11.68 2.01
CA LEU A 417 6.47 -10.53 1.15
C LEU A 417 7.72 -9.89 0.55
N LYS A 418 8.77 -9.69 1.34
CA LYS A 418 10.03 -9.11 0.88
C LYS A 418 10.68 -9.97 -0.21
N LEU A 419 10.77 -11.27 0.01
CA LEU A 419 11.32 -12.22 -0.95
C LEU A 419 10.53 -12.19 -2.27
N SER A 420 9.19 -12.18 -2.20
CA SER A 420 8.34 -12.11 -3.40
C SER A 420 8.49 -10.79 -4.16
N PHE A 421 8.70 -9.68 -3.44
CA PHE A 421 8.98 -8.36 -4.01
C PHE A 421 10.37 -8.28 -4.66
N GLU A 422 11.43 -8.76 -4.01
CA GLU A 422 12.79 -8.75 -4.56
C GLU A 422 12.93 -9.61 -5.83
N GLN A 423 12.12 -10.67 -5.94
CA GLN A 423 12.05 -11.54 -7.11
C GLN A 423 11.16 -11.01 -8.24
N MET A 424 10.67 -9.76 -8.16
CA MET A 424 9.93 -9.12 -9.26
C MET A 424 10.87 -8.49 -10.29
N PRO A 425 10.49 -8.48 -11.58
CA PRO A 425 11.16 -7.65 -12.59
C PRO A 425 11.24 -6.17 -12.17
N SER A 426 12.30 -5.47 -12.57
CA SER A 426 12.51 -4.04 -12.23
C SER A 426 11.31 -3.17 -12.61
N ASP A 427 10.81 -3.34 -13.83
CA ASP A 427 9.69 -2.56 -14.36
C ASP A 427 8.41 -2.80 -13.56
N LEU A 428 8.19 -4.05 -13.13
CA LEU A 428 7.04 -4.39 -12.29
C LEU A 428 7.14 -3.80 -10.87
N ARG A 429 8.34 -3.75 -10.30
CA ARG A 429 8.57 -3.10 -8.99
C ARG A 429 8.30 -1.60 -9.05
N GLN A 430 8.70 -0.94 -10.13
CA GLN A 430 8.42 0.50 -10.36
C GLN A 430 6.91 0.74 -10.50
N CYS A 431 6.22 -0.09 -11.27
CA CYS A 431 4.75 -0.06 -11.37
C CYS A 431 4.07 -0.28 -10.01
N PHE A 432 4.57 -1.20 -9.19
CA PHE A 432 4.04 -1.45 -7.85
C PHE A 432 4.26 -0.27 -6.89
N ALA A 433 5.41 0.41 -6.99
CA ALA A 433 5.72 1.56 -6.15
C ALA A 433 4.74 2.73 -6.35
N LEU A 434 4.18 2.91 -7.55
CA LEU A 434 3.19 3.97 -7.82
C LEU A 434 1.91 3.83 -7.02
N PHE A 435 1.58 2.61 -6.59
CA PHE A 435 0.43 2.46 -5.71
C PHE A 435 0.62 3.21 -4.38
N ASN A 436 1.85 3.64 -4.00
CA ASN A 436 2.15 4.40 -2.76
C ASN A 436 1.50 5.77 -2.79
N LEU A 437 1.22 6.29 -4.00
CA LEU A 437 0.58 7.57 -4.22
C LEU A 437 -0.91 7.58 -3.82
N TYR A 438 -1.48 6.40 -3.61
CA TYR A 438 -2.89 6.23 -3.31
C TYR A 438 -3.10 5.91 -1.84
N PRO A 439 -4.21 6.37 -1.25
CA PRO A 439 -4.52 6.01 0.10
C PRO A 439 -4.70 4.47 0.22
N LEU A 440 -4.20 3.88 1.31
CA LEU A 440 -4.44 2.50 1.75
C LEU A 440 -5.87 2.07 1.43
N GLY A 441 -6.04 0.90 0.82
CA GLY A 441 -7.34 0.35 0.44
C GLY A 441 -8.16 1.16 -0.57
N TYR A 442 -7.58 2.13 -1.28
CA TYR A 442 -8.14 2.66 -2.52
C TYR A 442 -8.47 1.50 -3.49
N THR A 443 -9.65 1.57 -4.11
CA THR A 443 -10.07 0.65 -5.17
C THR A 443 -9.58 1.15 -6.50
N PHE A 444 -8.75 0.34 -7.15
CA PHE A 444 -8.16 0.63 -8.43
C PHE A 444 -8.97 0.03 -9.56
N ASP A 445 -9.16 0.83 -10.61
CA ASP A 445 -9.58 0.34 -11.92
C ASP A 445 -8.34 0.05 -12.78
N SER A 446 -8.35 -1.07 -13.48
CA SER A 446 -7.22 -1.48 -14.32
C SER A 446 -6.89 -0.49 -15.43
N PHE A 447 -7.88 0.19 -16.02
CA PHE A 447 -7.64 1.17 -17.09
C PHE A 447 -6.92 2.39 -16.57
N ASP A 448 -7.32 2.93 -15.42
CA ASP A 448 -6.69 4.09 -14.81
C ASP A 448 -5.22 3.78 -14.47
N VAL A 449 -4.98 2.63 -13.86
CA VAL A 449 -3.64 2.20 -13.45
C VAL A 449 -2.74 1.97 -14.66
N THR A 450 -3.24 1.24 -15.66
CA THR A 450 -2.45 0.94 -16.86
C THR A 450 -2.20 2.17 -17.73
N SER A 451 -3.15 3.12 -17.76
CA SER A 451 -2.97 4.42 -18.41
C SER A 451 -1.94 5.28 -17.69
N LEU A 452 -1.95 5.30 -16.35
CA LEU A 452 -0.94 5.99 -15.55
C LEU A 452 0.45 5.40 -15.77
N TRP A 453 0.58 4.07 -15.75
CA TRP A 453 1.84 3.39 -16.04
C TRP A 453 2.35 3.69 -17.44
N GLY A 454 1.46 3.74 -18.42
CA GLY A 454 1.79 4.13 -19.79
C GLY A 454 2.24 5.59 -19.90
N ALA A 455 1.53 6.51 -19.26
CA ALA A 455 1.86 7.95 -19.26
C ALA A 455 3.21 8.24 -18.59
N LEU A 456 3.57 7.48 -17.55
CA LEU A 456 4.85 7.59 -16.85
C LEU A 456 5.99 6.83 -17.53
N GLY A 457 5.73 6.18 -18.68
CA GLY A 457 6.74 5.44 -19.42
C GLY A 457 7.25 4.17 -18.71
N LEU A 458 6.50 3.66 -17.73
CA LEU A 458 6.88 2.45 -16.97
C LEU A 458 6.53 1.15 -17.70
N LEU A 459 5.74 1.25 -18.77
CA LEU A 459 5.41 0.12 -19.62
C LEU A 459 6.40 0.01 -20.79
N PRO A 460 6.85 -1.20 -21.16
CA PRO A 460 7.76 -1.38 -22.29
C PRO A 460 7.18 -0.78 -23.58
N SER A 461 8.00 -0.03 -24.33
CA SER A 461 7.60 0.53 -25.62
C SER A 461 7.34 -0.60 -26.62
N SER A 462 6.11 -0.69 -27.14
CA SER A 462 5.74 -1.68 -28.14
C SER A 462 6.46 -1.41 -29.46
N ASN A 463 7.39 -2.29 -29.84
CA ASN A 463 7.95 -2.29 -31.19
C ASN A 463 6.82 -2.56 -32.20
N ARG A 464 6.66 -1.68 -33.21
CA ARG A 464 5.55 -1.67 -34.19
C ARG A 464 5.32 -2.97 -34.99
N ASN A 465 6.24 -3.94 -34.91
CA ASN A 465 6.09 -5.26 -35.57
C ASN A 465 5.64 -6.38 -34.63
N GLN A 466 5.46 -6.08 -33.34
CA GLN A 466 4.74 -6.90 -32.39
C GLN A 466 3.75 -5.98 -31.69
N ALA A 467 2.52 -5.90 -32.21
CA ALA A 467 1.40 -5.66 -31.31
C ALA A 467 1.44 -6.81 -30.30
N SER A 468 2.11 -6.58 -29.16
CA SER A 468 2.45 -7.64 -28.23
C SER A 468 1.16 -8.30 -27.79
N LYS A 469 1.14 -9.63 -27.84
CA LYS A 469 0.13 -10.45 -27.15
C LYS A 469 0.18 -10.30 -25.61
N HIS A 470 0.88 -9.28 -25.10
CA HIS A 470 1.23 -9.04 -23.71
C HIS A 470 0.95 -7.57 -23.41
N GLY A 471 -0.26 -7.29 -22.92
CA GLY A 471 -0.72 -5.95 -22.59
C GLY A 471 -0.39 -5.54 -21.15
N PRO A 472 -0.67 -4.27 -20.77
CA PRO A 472 -0.46 -3.73 -19.43
C PRO A 472 -1.13 -4.57 -18.31
N ASN A 473 -2.24 -5.21 -18.66
CA ASN A 473 -3.00 -6.11 -17.79
C ASN A 473 -2.20 -7.32 -17.30
N GLN A 474 -1.14 -7.74 -18.00
CA GLN A 474 -0.31 -8.86 -17.55
C GLN A 474 0.52 -8.50 -16.31
N TYR A 475 0.94 -7.23 -16.17
CA TYR A 475 1.61 -6.76 -14.96
C TYR A 475 0.66 -6.83 -13.76
N LEU A 476 -0.61 -6.48 -13.96
CA LEU A 476 -1.65 -6.65 -12.94
C LEU A 476 -1.86 -8.12 -12.61
N CYS A 477 -2.00 -9.01 -13.61
CA CYS A 477 -2.13 -10.44 -13.38
C CYS A 477 -0.94 -11.03 -12.62
N GLU A 478 0.28 -10.55 -12.85
CA GLU A 478 1.48 -10.96 -12.13
C GLU A 478 1.48 -10.48 -10.67
N LEU A 479 0.96 -9.28 -10.39
CA LEU A 479 0.80 -8.80 -9.01
C LEU A 479 -0.32 -9.54 -8.26
N VAL A 480 -1.40 -9.92 -8.97
CA VAL A 480 -2.45 -10.80 -8.44
C VAL A 480 -1.87 -12.16 -8.13
N SER A 481 -1.11 -12.75 -9.08
CA SER A 481 -0.53 -14.08 -8.91
C SER A 481 0.34 -14.08 -7.66
N ARG A 482 1.20 -13.07 -7.48
CA ARG A 482 2.07 -12.88 -6.31
C ARG A 482 1.36 -12.45 -5.02
N SER A 483 0.04 -12.32 -5.02
CA SER A 483 -0.79 -11.97 -3.86
C SER A 483 -0.53 -10.57 -3.26
N PHE A 484 0.00 -9.65 -4.07
CA PHE A 484 0.11 -8.24 -3.69
C PHE A 484 -1.21 -7.48 -3.86
N LEU A 485 -2.09 -8.00 -4.73
CA LEU A 485 -3.44 -7.47 -4.96
C LEU A 485 -4.50 -8.33 -4.25
N GLN A 486 -5.52 -7.67 -3.71
CA GLN A 486 -6.66 -8.27 -3.01
C GLN A 486 -7.99 -7.79 -3.59
N ASP A 487 -9.06 -8.55 -3.34
CA ASP A 487 -10.43 -8.29 -3.84
C ASP A 487 -10.44 -8.02 -5.36
N PHE A 488 -9.67 -8.83 -6.09
CA PHE A 488 -9.56 -8.75 -7.53
C PHE A 488 -10.84 -9.31 -8.18
N VAL A 489 -11.56 -8.45 -8.91
CA VAL A 489 -12.77 -8.79 -9.65
C VAL A 489 -12.52 -8.55 -11.13
N ASP A 490 -12.78 -9.58 -11.94
CA ASP A 490 -12.68 -9.53 -13.39
C ASP A 490 -14.05 -9.28 -14.01
N TYR A 491 -14.21 -8.15 -14.71
CA TYR A 491 -15.43 -7.78 -15.43
C TYR A 491 -15.37 -8.14 -16.92
N GLY A 492 -14.34 -8.86 -17.37
CA GLY A 492 -14.10 -9.27 -18.76
C GLY A 492 -13.50 -8.18 -19.65
N ILE A 493 -13.80 -6.91 -19.37
CA ILE A 493 -13.20 -5.76 -20.06
C ILE A 493 -12.11 -5.06 -19.24
N GLY A 494 -12.05 -5.31 -17.94
CA GLY A 494 -11.11 -4.69 -17.00
C GLY A 494 -11.23 -5.31 -15.61
N PHE A 495 -10.34 -4.91 -14.71
CA PHE A 495 -10.24 -5.43 -13.35
C PHE A 495 -10.48 -4.33 -12.33
N SER A 496 -11.17 -4.67 -11.25
CA SER A 496 -11.17 -3.88 -10.01
C SER A 496 -10.38 -4.62 -8.95
N PHE A 497 -9.51 -3.92 -8.22
CA PHE A 497 -8.65 -4.55 -7.22
C PHE A 497 -8.13 -3.54 -6.19
N ARG A 498 -7.48 -4.06 -5.14
CA ARG A 498 -6.84 -3.25 -4.09
C ARG A 498 -5.47 -3.78 -3.73
N ILE A 499 -4.65 -2.95 -3.11
CA ILE A 499 -3.34 -3.35 -2.58
C ILE A 499 -3.51 -3.91 -1.17
N HIS A 500 -2.82 -5.01 -0.87
CA HIS A 500 -2.83 -5.58 0.48
C HIS A 500 -2.13 -4.65 1.51
N GLU A 501 -2.69 -4.55 2.72
CA GLU A 501 -2.25 -3.63 3.80
C GLU A 501 -0.78 -3.74 4.23
N LEU A 502 -0.21 -4.92 4.02
CA LEU A 502 1.15 -5.26 4.49
C LEU A 502 2.23 -4.56 3.66
N ARG A 503 1.82 -3.81 2.64
CA ARG A 503 2.62 -2.80 1.98
C ARG A 503 3.20 -1.76 2.96
N PHE A 504 2.49 -1.41 4.04
CA PHE A 504 3.04 -0.52 5.07
C PHE A 504 4.04 -1.20 6.01
N GLU A 505 4.01 -2.54 6.08
CA GLU A 505 5.06 -3.30 6.75
C GLU A 505 6.32 -3.36 5.86
N ILE A 506 6.17 -3.22 4.53
CA ILE A 506 7.27 -2.96 3.58
C ILE A 506 7.91 -1.60 3.80
N GLU A 507 7.10 -0.57 3.89
CA GLU A 507 7.54 0.81 4.16
C GLU A 507 8.20 0.90 5.54
N GLY A 508 7.48 0.51 6.62
CA GLY A 508 7.93 0.67 8.01
C GLY A 508 9.24 -0.04 8.39
N TYR A 509 9.65 -1.06 7.64
CA TYR A 509 10.94 -1.74 7.83
C TYR A 509 12.10 -1.09 7.08
N LEU A 510 11.85 -0.52 5.89
CA LEU A 510 12.84 0.31 5.18
C LEU A 510 13.22 1.52 6.05
N GLU A 511 12.24 2.11 6.74
CA GLU A 511 12.42 3.17 7.74
C GLU A 511 13.23 2.74 8.99
N LEU A 512 13.16 1.45 9.36
CA LEU A 512 13.84 0.90 10.55
C LEU A 512 15.29 0.54 10.27
N LEU A 513 15.63 0.17 9.04
CA LEU A 513 17.01 -0.06 8.60
C LEU A 513 17.80 1.26 8.50
N GLY A 514 17.12 2.40 8.28
CA GLY A 514 17.73 3.73 8.29
C GLY A 514 18.02 4.31 9.68
N LYS A 515 17.69 3.62 10.78
CA LYS A 515 18.01 4.07 12.15
C LYS A 515 19.33 3.45 12.62
N PRO A 516 20.33 4.24 13.05
CA PRO A 516 21.51 3.68 13.69
C PRO A 516 21.10 2.94 14.98
N GLN A 517 21.55 1.68 15.10
CA GLN A 517 21.48 0.93 16.35
C GLN A 517 22.26 1.70 17.42
N PRO A 518 21.78 1.80 18.67
CA PRO A 518 22.59 2.35 19.74
C PRO A 518 23.80 1.41 19.93
N HIS A 519 25.00 1.94 19.70
CA HIS A 519 26.22 1.23 20.05
C HIS A 519 26.19 0.88 21.55
N PRO A 520 26.60 -0.34 21.94
CA PRO A 520 26.78 -0.65 23.34
C PRO A 520 27.81 0.33 23.91
N HIS A 521 27.44 0.99 25.01
CA HIS A 521 28.30 1.92 25.72
C HIS A 521 29.68 1.30 25.93
N LEU A 522 30.68 1.86 25.25
CA LEU A 522 32.06 1.84 25.73
C LEU A 522 32.04 2.66 27.03
N THR A 523 31.97 1.97 28.15
CA THR A 523 32.39 2.49 29.45
C THR A 523 33.85 2.87 29.31
N ILE A 524 34.10 4.17 29.17
CA ILE A 524 35.39 4.78 29.41
C ILE A 524 35.52 4.79 30.94
N ASP A 525 36.48 4.04 31.46
CA ASP A 525 36.88 4.04 32.86
C ASP A 525 37.21 5.48 33.30
N GLU A 526 36.45 6.01 34.26
CA GLU A 526 36.90 7.14 35.07
C GLU A 526 37.86 6.62 36.14
N PRO A 527 39.00 7.31 36.39
CA PRO A 527 39.97 6.91 37.40
C PRO A 527 39.40 7.14 38.81
N GLY A 528 39.56 6.13 39.66
CA GLY A 528 38.98 6.06 41.00
C GLY A 528 39.39 7.18 41.96
N GLU A 529 38.43 7.55 42.80
CA GLU A 529 38.68 8.21 44.09
C GLU A 529 38.98 7.16 45.17
N PRO A 530 39.85 7.48 46.15
CA PRO A 530 40.38 6.53 47.12
C PRO A 530 39.41 6.24 48.26
N GLU A 531 39.49 4.99 48.74
CA GLU A 531 38.75 4.42 49.86
C GLU A 531 38.96 5.20 51.17
N GLU A 532 37.86 5.53 51.86
CA GLU A 532 37.86 5.91 53.28
C GLU A 532 38.10 4.65 54.14
N GLU A 533 39.25 4.62 54.81
CA GLU A 533 39.52 3.71 55.92
C GLU A 533 38.63 4.08 57.13
N GLU A 534 37.65 3.24 57.45
CA GLU A 534 37.12 3.10 58.80
C GLU A 534 37.45 1.71 59.34
N GLY A 535 38.35 1.67 60.32
CA GLY A 535 38.68 0.48 61.09
C GLY A 535 39.14 0.86 62.49
N LEU A 536 38.18 1.01 63.40
CA LEU A 536 38.35 1.09 64.85
C LEU A 536 38.95 -0.20 65.42
N GLU A 537 40.12 -0.11 66.05
CA GLU A 537 40.49 -0.53 67.42
C GLU A 537 42.01 -0.67 67.60
#